data_AF-A0A4S5DW34-F1
#
_entry.id   AF-A0A4S5DW34-F1
#
_cell.length_a   1.000
_cell.length_b   1.000
_cell.length_c   1.000
_cell.angle_alpha   90.00
_cell.angle_beta   90.00
_cell.angle_gamma   90.00
#
_symmetry.space_group_name_H-M   'P 1'
#
loop_
_entity.id
_entity.type
_entity.pdbx_description
1 polymer ?
#
loop_
_entity_poly.entity_id
_entity_poly.type
_entity_poly.pdbx_seq_one_letter_code
_entity_poly.pdbx_strand_id
1 'polypeptide(L)'
;MAALSRAGGPCGSGRLYPPVSAAAASPASPASPALAVRSAGVAETPSRRASGMALAGCLVALFVVAAWASSFAGLAEHSAARLSVLVVAGCVLLCVRAQPRGVWACSSVYLITLSVFHLGVAALFATDTSFDRIRGQYDFRWLAVYPMSRLFAVATLGVVSAAVGVAAMTLLRAVRAAGDRPVPAAGDPPATASPDRPDRPDLRAPAGLVVLAVSVVGLVAIVLAAGGIGLLFGSYAAVGQTALRGPLVPYVLLGVGLGLALAVIGGPSRWRTAALVVFALFAAAALPLGLRGEVMFPAVAAAAVAARRRIVVRGVVVLLGAVILLALIGGLREIRESGLAATRLSAITFSPVDGIAELGASIRPVGSVLEWRDEFGERPPAGSTFYGQLDRLVSGRLLGHPQPSQFSDERLFNVLMLDREGPIGGSPIAEAYYNFGARGVVGFLLLTGLVVAWMDHGRSVRRTDTACLVLLVPLITEVRNAFAAVPVQAMLGLGVLGLIRLAETAAARTARTDPARPLRPAPPRPRPASRPARAGRESVPVRSEPAAAPGPRVGGP
;
A
#
# COMPACT_ATOMS: atom_id res chain seq x y z
N MET A 1 53.47 -24.19 23.34
CA MET A 1 53.88 -23.36 24.49
C MET A 1 52.77 -22.36 24.73
N ALA A 2 52.09 -22.20 25.85
CA ALA A 2 51.95 -22.79 27.19
C ALA A 2 50.67 -22.08 27.75
N ALA A 3 49.84 -22.53 28.68
CA ALA A 3 49.64 -23.74 29.44
C ALA A 3 48.18 -23.69 29.99
N LEU A 4 47.67 -24.87 30.34
CA LEU A 4 46.38 -25.13 30.99
C LEU A 4 46.27 -24.58 32.42
N SER A 5 45.04 -24.38 32.89
CA SER A 5 44.67 -24.75 34.27
C SER A 5 43.17 -25.07 34.39
N ARG A 6 42.90 -26.28 34.88
CA ARG A 6 41.61 -26.82 35.36
C ARG A 6 41.69 -26.95 36.88
N ALA A 7 40.58 -26.69 37.58
CA ALA A 7 40.10 -27.37 38.81
C ALA A 7 38.73 -26.72 39.17
N GLY A 8 37.67 -27.35 39.68
CA GLY A 8 37.45 -28.71 40.19
C GLY A 8 36.69 -28.68 41.53
N GLY A 9 35.34 -28.72 41.51
CA GLY A 9 34.41 -29.15 42.60
C GLY A 9 34.45 -28.44 43.98
N PRO A 10 33.55 -28.75 44.96
CA PRO A 10 32.54 -29.82 45.01
C PRO A 10 31.13 -29.41 45.54
N CYS A 11 30.28 -30.45 45.66
CA CYS A 11 28.88 -30.56 46.04
C CYS A 11 28.43 -29.98 47.40
N GLY A 12 27.11 -29.72 47.50
CA GLY A 12 26.31 -30.18 48.65
C GLY A 12 25.44 -29.15 49.34
N SER A 13 24.11 -29.31 49.26
CA SER A 13 23.21 -29.51 50.42
C SER A 13 21.76 -29.16 50.06
N GLY A 14 20.86 -30.10 50.36
CA GLY A 14 19.44 -29.99 50.06
C GLY A 14 18.69 -29.05 50.99
N ARG A 15 17.58 -28.51 50.49
CA ARG A 15 16.53 -27.94 51.32
C ARG A 15 15.20 -28.60 51.00
N LEU A 16 14.66 -29.21 52.06
CA LEU A 16 13.32 -29.72 52.21
C LEU A 16 12.29 -28.60 52.00
N TYR A 17 11.26 -28.87 51.19
CA TYR A 17 10.02 -28.10 51.19
C TYR A 17 9.04 -28.72 52.20
N PRO A 18 8.33 -27.92 53.02
CA PRO A 18 7.25 -28.42 53.86
C PRO A 18 5.95 -28.62 53.05
N PRO A 19 5.00 -29.43 53.53
CA PRO A 19 3.74 -29.68 52.85
C PRO A 19 2.77 -28.50 53.10
N VAL A 20 2.15 -28.00 52.03
CA VAL A 20 1.04 -27.05 52.14
C VAL A 20 -0.28 -27.84 52.17
N SER A 21 -0.99 -27.68 53.29
CA SER A 21 -2.31 -28.23 53.55
C SER A 21 -3.37 -27.82 52.52
N ALA A 22 -4.21 -28.80 52.19
CA ALA A 22 -5.44 -28.63 51.44
C ALA A 22 -6.45 -27.79 52.24
N ALA A 23 -7.01 -26.76 51.61
CA ALA A 23 -8.24 -26.11 52.04
C ALA A 23 -9.25 -26.17 50.88
N ALA A 24 -10.39 -26.80 51.18
CA ALA A 24 -11.51 -26.97 50.29
C ALA A 24 -12.22 -25.63 50.00
N ALA A 25 -12.49 -25.35 48.73
CA ALA A 25 -13.43 -24.32 48.30
C ALA A 25 -14.28 -24.85 47.13
N SER A 26 -15.59 -24.64 47.27
CA SER A 26 -16.71 -25.09 46.43
C SER A 26 -16.60 -24.78 44.92
N PRO A 27 -17.34 -25.53 44.07
CA PRO A 27 -17.23 -25.45 42.62
C PRO A 27 -18.02 -24.24 42.08
N ALA A 28 -17.32 -23.18 41.72
CA ALA A 28 -17.84 -22.18 40.79
C ALA A 28 -17.61 -22.68 39.36
N SER A 29 -18.73 -22.88 38.66
CA SER A 29 -18.86 -23.27 37.25
C SER A 29 -17.81 -22.63 36.33
N PRO A 30 -17.05 -23.39 35.51
CA PRO A 30 -16.22 -22.80 34.49
C PRO A 30 -17.13 -22.34 33.35
N ALA A 31 -17.50 -21.05 33.37
CA ALA A 31 -17.97 -20.37 32.19
C ALA A 31 -16.85 -20.47 31.14
N SER A 32 -17.09 -21.31 30.12
CA SER A 32 -16.25 -21.43 28.94
C SER A 32 -15.83 -20.03 28.46
N PRO A 33 -14.53 -19.77 28.23
CA PRO A 33 -14.10 -18.63 27.47
C PRO A 33 -14.44 -18.95 26.00
N ALA A 34 -15.73 -18.86 25.68
CA ALA A 34 -16.17 -18.70 24.32
C ALA A 34 -15.51 -17.42 23.84
N LEU A 35 -14.42 -17.61 23.08
CA LEU A 35 -13.83 -16.64 22.18
C LEU A 35 -14.96 -15.84 21.56
N ALA A 36 -15.23 -14.68 22.15
CA ALA A 36 -15.89 -13.58 21.51
C ALA A 36 -14.93 -13.11 20.41
N VAL A 37 -14.87 -13.90 19.34
CA VAL A 37 -14.57 -13.41 18.00
C VAL A 37 -15.65 -12.35 17.78
N ARG A 38 -15.34 -11.13 18.21
CA ARG A 38 -16.06 -9.92 17.88
C ARG A 38 -16.35 -10.05 16.39
N SER A 39 -17.61 -10.29 16.08
CA SER A 39 -18.13 -10.25 14.74
C SER A 39 -17.89 -8.83 14.23
N ALA A 40 -16.72 -8.60 13.63
CA ALA A 40 -16.33 -7.41 12.89
C ALA A 40 -17.15 -7.38 11.58
N GLY A 41 -18.47 -7.37 11.74
CA GLY A 41 -19.45 -7.77 10.73
C GLY A 41 -20.15 -6.61 10.05
N VAL A 42 -20.01 -5.39 10.54
CA VAL A 42 -20.55 -4.19 9.89
C VAL A 42 -19.36 -3.39 9.40
N ALA A 43 -19.35 -3.02 8.11
CA ALA A 43 -18.41 -2.03 7.62
C ALA A 43 -18.61 -0.77 8.46
N GLU A 44 -17.73 -0.52 9.44
CA GLU A 44 -17.88 0.59 10.37
C GLU A 44 -17.95 1.87 9.54
N THR A 45 -19.11 2.51 9.58
CA THR A 45 -19.28 3.83 8.99
C THR A 45 -18.28 4.76 9.68
N PRO A 46 -17.52 5.58 8.93
CA PRO A 46 -16.57 6.49 9.54
C PRO A 46 -17.27 7.35 10.60
N SER A 47 -16.68 7.42 11.80
CA SER A 47 -17.22 8.22 12.89
C SER A 47 -17.23 9.70 12.50
N ARG A 48 -18.42 10.32 12.44
CA ARG A 48 -18.57 11.76 12.14
C ARG A 48 -17.68 12.63 13.01
N ARG A 49 -17.53 12.27 14.30
CA ARG A 49 -16.67 13.00 15.25
C ARG A 49 -15.20 12.87 14.86
N ALA A 50 -14.72 11.66 14.60
CA ALA A 50 -13.33 11.43 14.19
C ALA A 50 -12.99 12.12 12.87
N SER A 51 -13.89 12.04 11.87
CA SER A 51 -13.71 12.73 10.58
C SER A 51 -13.75 14.25 10.72
N GLY A 52 -14.62 14.79 11.58
CA GLY A 52 -14.70 16.22 11.87
C GLY A 52 -13.44 16.74 12.55
N MET A 53 -12.93 16.01 13.54
CA MET A 53 -11.66 16.32 14.20
C MET A 53 -10.48 16.26 13.23
N ALA A 54 -10.44 15.25 12.36
CA ALA A 54 -9.39 15.14 11.35
C ALA A 54 -9.42 16.34 10.38
N LEU A 55 -10.60 16.73 9.88
CA LEU A 55 -10.72 17.88 8.99
C LEU A 55 -10.32 19.18 9.69
N ALA A 56 -10.82 19.43 10.90
CA ALA A 56 -10.48 20.63 11.67
C ALA A 56 -8.97 20.71 11.93
N GLY A 57 -8.35 19.61 12.40
CA GLY A 57 -6.91 19.54 12.65
C GLY A 57 -6.08 19.77 11.39
N CYS A 58 -6.45 19.14 10.25
CA CYS A 58 -5.74 19.32 8.99
C CYS A 58 -5.93 20.75 8.42
N LEU A 59 -7.11 21.36 8.56
CA LEU A 59 -7.36 22.75 8.13
C LEU A 59 -6.56 23.75 8.97
N VAL A 60 -6.49 23.55 10.29
CA VAL A 60 -5.65 24.37 11.17
C VAL A 60 -4.18 24.22 10.78
N ALA A 61 -3.70 22.99 10.57
CA ALA A 61 -2.34 22.75 10.10
C ALA A 61 -2.06 23.43 8.75
N LEU A 62 -2.99 23.30 7.78
CA LEU A 62 -2.84 23.94 6.46
C LEU A 62 -2.80 25.46 6.59
N PHE A 63 -3.70 26.04 7.40
CA PHE A 63 -3.74 27.47 7.64
C PHE A 63 -2.45 27.96 8.30
N VAL A 64 -1.96 27.27 9.34
CA VAL A 64 -0.71 27.63 10.02
C VAL A 64 0.48 27.55 9.06
N VAL A 65 0.63 26.46 8.31
CA VAL A 65 1.73 26.29 7.35
C VAL A 65 1.67 27.32 6.24
N ALA A 66 0.48 27.64 5.72
CA ALA A 66 0.30 28.63 4.66
C ALA A 66 0.48 30.07 5.14
N ALA A 67 -0.12 30.45 6.26
CA ALA A 67 -0.05 31.80 6.82
C ALA A 67 1.34 32.12 7.38
N TRP A 68 2.06 31.10 7.86
CA TRP A 68 3.39 31.25 8.45
C TRP A 68 4.52 30.82 7.51
N ALA A 69 4.26 30.66 6.21
CA ALA A 69 5.23 30.12 5.25
C ALA A 69 6.55 30.92 5.20
N SER A 70 6.48 32.25 5.30
CA SER A 70 7.68 33.12 5.29
C SER A 70 8.54 32.93 6.55
N SER A 71 7.91 32.85 7.72
CA SER A 71 8.62 32.62 8.99
C SER A 71 9.11 31.18 9.12
N PHE A 72 8.37 30.22 8.56
CA PHE A 72 8.79 28.82 8.46
C PHE A 72 10.10 28.70 7.68
N ALA A 73 10.22 29.42 6.56
CA ALA A 73 11.44 29.45 5.77
C ALA A 73 12.63 30.11 6.51
N GLY A 74 12.37 30.96 7.50
CA GLY A 74 13.40 31.55 8.36
C GLY A 74 13.86 30.68 9.53
N LEU A 75 13.25 29.52 9.75
CA LEU A 75 13.64 28.62 10.83
C LEU A 75 14.99 27.94 10.55
N ALA A 76 15.74 27.67 11.62
CA ALA A 76 16.87 26.75 11.55
C ALA A 76 16.41 25.38 11.02
N GLU A 77 17.26 24.73 10.22
CA GLU A 77 16.92 23.51 9.47
C GLU A 77 16.35 22.39 10.34
N HIS A 78 16.96 22.15 11.50
CA HIS A 78 16.50 21.15 12.47
C HIS A 78 15.11 21.48 13.03
N SER A 79 14.84 22.76 13.32
CA SER A 79 13.54 23.22 13.80
C SER A 79 12.46 23.09 12.72
N ALA A 80 12.78 23.48 11.48
CA ALA A 80 11.89 23.31 10.33
C ALA A 80 11.57 21.82 10.07
N ALA A 81 12.58 20.95 10.17
CA ALA A 81 12.44 19.51 10.03
C ALA A 81 11.53 18.90 11.12
N ARG A 82 11.80 19.21 12.40
CA ARG A 82 10.99 18.74 13.54
C ARG A 82 9.54 19.18 13.39
N LEU A 83 9.30 20.46 13.06
CA LEU A 83 7.97 20.99 12.87
C LEU A 83 7.24 20.31 11.71
N SER A 84 7.91 20.14 10.55
CA SER A 84 7.36 19.46 9.37
C SER A 84 6.91 18.04 9.71
N VAL A 85 7.79 17.27 10.36
CA VAL A 85 7.53 15.88 10.74
C VAL A 85 6.38 15.79 11.73
N LEU A 86 6.33 16.65 12.76
CA LEU A 86 5.25 16.68 13.74
C LEU A 86 3.90 17.01 13.11
N VAL A 87 3.85 18.05 12.27
CA VAL A 87 2.63 18.49 11.59
C VAL A 87 2.10 17.40 10.65
N VAL A 88 2.99 16.84 9.81
CA VAL A 88 2.59 15.79 8.86
C VAL A 88 2.20 14.50 9.59
N ALA A 89 2.99 14.04 10.56
CA ALA A 89 2.65 12.84 11.33
C ALA A 89 1.32 13.00 12.06
N GLY A 90 1.04 14.18 12.62
CA GLY A 90 -0.24 14.52 13.24
C GLY A 90 -1.41 14.45 12.25
N CYS A 91 -1.29 15.09 11.08
CA CYS A 91 -2.32 15.06 10.04
C CYS A 91 -2.58 13.64 9.51
N VAL A 92 -1.51 12.89 9.21
CA VAL A 92 -1.61 11.50 8.74
C VAL A 92 -2.27 10.63 9.80
N LEU A 93 -1.90 10.75 11.07
CA LEU A 93 -2.49 9.98 12.17
C LEU A 93 -3.97 10.29 12.36
N LEU A 94 -4.36 11.57 12.27
CA LEU A 94 -5.77 11.98 12.31
C LEU A 94 -6.56 11.37 11.14
N CYS A 95 -6.04 11.44 9.91
CA CYS A 95 -6.67 10.82 8.75
C CYS A 95 -6.79 9.31 8.91
N VAL A 96 -5.71 8.61 9.30
CA VAL A 96 -5.68 7.17 9.55
C VAL A 96 -6.75 6.77 10.56
N ARG A 97 -6.89 7.50 11.68
CA ARG A 97 -7.91 7.21 12.69
C ARG A 97 -9.34 7.49 12.24
N ALA A 98 -9.53 8.42 11.31
CA ALA A 98 -10.85 8.70 10.73
C ALA A 98 -11.28 7.65 9.68
N GLN A 99 -10.32 6.91 9.10
CA GLN A 99 -10.60 5.90 8.08
C GLN A 99 -11.13 4.58 8.69
N PRO A 100 -12.17 3.96 8.10
CA PRO A 100 -12.78 2.72 8.59
C PRO A 100 -11.84 1.51 8.47
N ARG A 101 -10.79 1.61 7.65
CA ARG A 101 -9.77 0.56 7.48
C ARG A 101 -8.44 0.94 8.13
N GLY A 102 -8.40 2.04 8.88
CA GLY A 102 -7.17 2.54 9.50
C GLY A 102 -6.06 2.73 8.46
N VAL A 103 -4.85 2.27 8.79
CA VAL A 103 -3.64 2.37 7.95
C VAL A 103 -3.77 1.69 6.58
N TRP A 104 -4.76 0.81 6.42
CA TRP A 104 -4.96 0.02 5.20
C TRP A 104 -5.93 0.66 4.19
N ALA A 105 -6.51 1.80 4.53
CA ALA A 105 -7.27 2.60 3.58
C ALA A 105 -6.35 3.05 2.44
N CYS A 106 -6.86 3.12 1.21
CA CYS A 106 -6.10 3.59 0.05
C CYS A 106 -5.55 5.00 0.30
N SER A 107 -6.36 5.86 0.94
CA SER A 107 -5.96 7.22 1.35
C SER A 107 -4.84 7.22 2.36
N SER A 108 -4.89 6.36 3.39
CA SER A 108 -3.83 6.23 4.37
C SER A 108 -2.52 5.73 3.74
N VAL A 109 -2.60 4.71 2.89
CA VAL A 109 -1.45 4.16 2.18
C VAL A 109 -0.79 5.22 1.29
N TYR A 110 -1.60 5.98 0.54
CA TYR A 110 -1.11 7.08 -0.27
C TYR A 110 -0.44 8.17 0.57
N LEU A 111 -1.09 8.65 1.64
CA LEU A 111 -0.53 9.68 2.53
C LEU A 111 0.77 9.24 3.20
N ILE A 112 0.84 8.00 3.68
CA ILE A 112 2.07 7.43 4.26
C ILE A 112 3.17 7.39 3.21
N THR A 113 2.87 6.91 2.00
CA THR A 113 3.86 6.84 0.91
C THR A 113 4.36 8.23 0.54
N LEU A 114 3.45 9.19 0.31
CA LEU A 114 3.78 10.58 0.01
C LEU A 114 4.66 11.19 1.10
N SER A 115 4.32 10.96 2.38
CA SER A 115 5.06 11.49 3.54
C SER A 115 6.47 10.90 3.66
N VAL A 116 6.63 9.59 3.49
CA VAL A 116 7.94 8.94 3.58
C VAL A 116 8.87 9.42 2.46
N PHE A 117 8.34 9.57 1.25
CA PHE A 117 9.14 10.01 0.09
C PHE A 117 9.53 11.48 0.14
N HIS A 118 8.70 12.35 0.72
CA HIS A 118 8.95 13.79 0.72
C HIS A 118 9.47 14.32 2.06
N LEU A 119 9.27 13.61 3.18
CA LEU A 119 9.76 14.02 4.51
C LEU A 119 10.65 12.96 5.18
N GLY A 120 11.06 11.91 4.47
CA GLY A 120 12.03 10.93 4.99
C GLY A 120 13.33 11.59 5.43
N VAL A 121 13.89 12.49 4.62
CA VAL A 121 15.10 13.27 4.98
C VAL A 121 14.81 14.22 6.15
N ALA A 122 13.63 14.86 6.18
CA ALA A 122 13.24 15.71 7.31
C ALA A 122 13.19 14.93 8.63
N ALA A 123 12.75 13.67 8.63
CA ALA A 123 12.76 12.82 9.83
C ALA A 123 14.18 12.54 10.34
N LEU A 124 15.17 12.45 9.44
CA LEU A 124 16.57 12.27 9.82
C LEU A 124 17.16 13.54 10.43
N PHE A 125 16.89 14.70 9.83
CA PHE A 125 17.26 16.01 10.41
C PHE A 125 16.57 16.26 11.75
N ALA A 126 15.32 15.82 11.90
CA ALA A 126 14.58 16.04 13.13
C ALA A 126 15.16 15.27 14.34
N THR A 127 15.85 14.16 14.09
CA THR A 127 16.37 13.23 15.10
C THR A 127 17.86 13.39 15.38
N ASP A 128 18.51 14.39 14.79
CA ASP A 128 19.96 14.62 14.88
C ASP A 128 20.79 13.38 14.50
N THR A 129 20.21 12.47 13.69
CA THR A 129 20.92 11.27 13.23
C THR A 129 22.09 11.72 12.37
N SER A 130 23.33 11.37 12.76
CA SER A 130 24.57 11.95 12.23
C SER A 130 24.58 12.05 10.71
N PHE A 131 24.17 13.22 10.21
CA PHE A 131 23.90 13.42 8.81
C PHE A 131 25.18 13.41 7.98
N ASP A 132 26.34 13.65 8.59
CA ASP A 132 27.64 13.68 7.91
C ASP A 132 28.00 12.35 7.24
N ARG A 133 27.70 11.22 7.89
CA ARG A 133 27.88 9.89 7.30
C ARG A 133 26.99 9.72 6.07
N ILE A 134 25.73 10.12 6.21
CA ILE A 134 24.69 10.03 5.18
C ILE A 134 25.01 11.01 4.03
N ARG A 135 25.55 12.18 4.32
CA ARG A 135 25.87 13.24 3.35
C ARG A 135 26.99 12.83 2.41
N GLY A 136 28.04 12.23 2.94
CA GLY A 136 29.15 11.69 2.15
C GLY A 136 28.73 10.48 1.31
N GLN A 137 27.83 9.64 1.84
CA GLN A 137 27.34 8.47 1.13
C GLN A 137 26.38 8.86 0.01
N TYR A 138 25.29 9.58 0.25
CA TYR A 138 24.15 9.77 -0.67
C TYR A 138 24.26 10.94 -1.67
N ASP A 139 25.45 11.52 -1.83
CA ASP A 139 25.65 12.74 -2.61
C ASP A 139 24.62 13.83 -2.28
N PHE A 140 24.34 14.02 -0.98
CA PHE A 140 23.44 15.07 -0.50
C PHE A 140 24.12 16.46 -0.56
N ARG A 141 25.10 16.66 -1.46
CA ARG A 141 25.72 17.97 -1.71
C ARG A 141 24.67 18.99 -2.14
N TRP A 142 23.65 18.53 -2.86
CA TRP A 142 22.50 19.35 -3.24
C TRP A 142 21.73 19.94 -2.05
N LEU A 143 21.72 19.30 -0.87
CA LEU A 143 21.11 19.88 0.33
C LEU A 143 21.86 21.13 0.84
N ALA A 144 23.13 21.31 0.45
CA ALA A 144 23.86 22.55 0.75
C ALA A 144 23.46 23.70 -0.18
N VAL A 145 22.86 23.39 -1.32
CA VAL A 145 22.48 24.37 -2.35
C VAL A 145 21.15 25.02 -2.00
N TYR A 146 20.21 24.26 -1.43
CA TYR A 146 18.85 24.74 -1.19
C TYR A 146 18.63 25.20 0.26
N PRO A 147 17.83 26.26 0.49
CA PRO A 147 17.33 26.57 1.82
C PRO A 147 16.38 25.46 2.30
N MET A 148 16.91 24.54 3.09
CA MET A 148 16.24 23.32 3.56
C MET A 148 14.90 23.60 4.28
N SER A 149 14.82 24.69 5.02
CA SER A 149 13.60 25.16 5.68
C SER A 149 12.46 25.41 4.69
N ARG A 150 12.75 26.07 3.56
CA ARG A 150 11.78 26.35 2.49
C ARG A 150 11.36 25.08 1.78
N LEU A 151 12.32 24.20 1.50
CA LEU A 151 12.06 22.89 0.92
C LEU A 151 11.08 22.06 1.77
N PHE A 152 11.33 21.98 3.08
CA PHE A 152 10.45 21.31 4.04
C PHE A 152 9.08 21.99 4.16
N ALA A 153 9.02 23.32 4.07
CA ALA A 153 7.76 24.06 4.09
C ALA A 153 6.84 23.66 2.91
N VAL A 154 7.39 23.63 1.69
CA VAL A 154 6.62 23.27 0.48
C VAL A 154 6.21 21.81 0.48
N ALA A 155 7.09 20.91 0.91
CA ALA A 155 6.76 19.49 1.09
C ALA A 155 5.63 19.31 2.13
N THR A 156 5.72 20.00 3.27
CA THR A 156 4.68 19.98 4.31
C THR A 156 3.36 20.52 3.78
N LEU A 157 3.37 21.63 3.03
CA LEU A 157 2.19 22.21 2.40
C LEU A 157 1.49 21.20 1.48
N GLY A 158 2.24 20.47 0.65
CA GLY A 158 1.70 19.45 -0.24
C GLY A 158 1.06 18.28 0.51
N VAL A 159 1.76 17.70 1.49
CA VAL A 159 1.24 16.56 2.26
C VAL A 159 0.01 16.95 3.09
N VAL A 160 0.04 18.10 3.76
CA VAL A 160 -1.09 18.60 4.55
C VAL A 160 -2.30 18.90 3.65
N SER A 161 -2.08 19.44 2.45
CA SER A 161 -3.17 19.67 1.47
C SER A 161 -3.84 18.36 1.04
N ALA A 162 -3.05 17.31 0.78
CA ALA A 162 -3.59 15.98 0.52
C ALA A 162 -4.36 15.43 1.72
N ALA A 163 -3.86 15.63 2.94
CA ALA A 163 -4.54 15.21 4.17
C ALA A 163 -5.88 15.94 4.37
N VAL A 164 -5.95 17.24 4.07
CA VAL A 164 -7.21 18.01 4.06
C VAL A 164 -8.20 17.42 3.06
N GLY A 165 -7.76 17.11 1.83
CA GLY A 165 -8.60 16.45 0.84
C GLY A 165 -9.15 15.10 1.33
N VAL A 166 -8.30 14.28 1.93
CA VAL A 166 -8.71 13.00 2.53
C VAL A 166 -9.74 13.21 3.64
N ALA A 167 -9.47 14.12 4.58
CA ALA A 167 -10.35 14.39 5.72
C ALA A 167 -11.71 14.97 5.28
N ALA A 168 -11.71 15.88 4.30
CA ALA A 168 -12.93 16.49 3.76
C ALA A 168 -13.85 15.46 3.10
N MET A 169 -13.29 14.59 2.26
CA MET A 169 -14.07 13.53 1.61
C MET A 169 -14.60 12.50 2.63
N THR A 170 -13.80 12.18 3.63
CA THR A 170 -14.18 11.25 4.72
C THR A 170 -15.33 11.83 5.55
N LEU A 171 -15.27 13.11 5.91
CA LEU A 171 -16.35 13.79 6.62
C LEU A 171 -17.62 13.89 5.76
N LEU A 172 -17.49 14.29 4.49
CA LEU A 172 -18.63 14.36 3.56
C LEU A 172 -19.37 13.01 3.49
N ARG A 173 -18.62 11.90 3.47
CA ARG A 173 -19.19 10.54 3.47
C ARG A 173 -19.82 10.18 4.80
N ALA A 174 -19.20 10.51 5.93
CA ALA A 174 -19.76 10.30 7.26
C ALA A 174 -21.07 11.10 7.47
N VAL A 175 -21.14 12.33 6.95
CA VAL A 175 -22.35 13.17 6.98
C VAL A 175 -23.45 12.54 6.13
N ARG A 176 -23.17 12.18 4.87
CA ARG A 176 -24.14 11.52 3.99
C ARG A 176 -24.66 10.19 4.56
N ALA A 177 -23.77 9.37 5.11
CA ALA A 177 -24.11 8.04 5.64
C ALA A 177 -25.10 8.08 6.80
N ALA A 178 -25.10 9.14 7.62
CA ALA A 178 -26.09 9.27 8.69
C ALA A 178 -27.25 10.24 8.36
N GLY A 179 -27.27 10.80 7.14
CA GLY A 179 -28.45 11.45 6.56
C GLY A 179 -29.37 10.43 5.88
N ASP A 180 -28.79 9.37 5.31
CA ASP A 180 -29.52 8.16 4.93
C ASP A 180 -29.98 7.43 6.21
N ARG A 181 -31.04 7.90 6.85
CA ARG A 181 -31.75 7.09 7.86
C ARG A 181 -32.08 5.77 7.17
N PRO A 182 -31.77 4.61 7.77
CA PRO A 182 -32.34 3.36 7.31
C PRO A 182 -33.85 3.55 7.45
N VAL A 183 -34.53 3.82 6.34
CA VAL A 183 -35.98 3.65 6.26
C VAL A 183 -36.19 2.22 6.73
N PRO A 184 -36.92 1.98 7.84
CA PRO A 184 -37.25 0.63 8.25
C PRO A 184 -37.88 0.01 7.02
N ALA A 185 -37.24 -1.00 6.44
CA ALA A 185 -37.78 -1.70 5.29
C ALA A 185 -39.13 -2.25 5.73
N ALA A 186 -40.20 -1.53 5.40
CA ALA A 186 -41.56 -1.91 5.71
C ALA A 186 -41.83 -3.15 4.87
N GLY A 187 -41.61 -4.32 5.46
CA GLY A 187 -41.96 -5.60 4.88
C GLY A 187 -41.24 -5.96 3.58
N ASP A 188 -39.95 -5.64 3.43
CA ASP A 188 -39.17 -6.36 2.41
C ASP A 188 -39.17 -7.84 2.82
N PRO A 189 -39.76 -8.74 2.03
CA PRO A 189 -39.73 -10.17 2.33
C PRO A 189 -38.26 -10.58 2.51
N PRO A 190 -37.97 -11.53 3.43
CA PRO A 190 -36.59 -11.94 3.73
C PRO A 190 -35.90 -12.18 2.40
N ALA A 191 -34.85 -11.41 2.11
CA ALA A 191 -34.17 -11.38 0.82
C ALA A 191 -34.05 -12.81 0.31
N THR A 192 -35.01 -13.20 -0.52
CA THR A 192 -35.00 -14.49 -1.16
C THR A 192 -33.79 -14.37 -2.03
N ALA A 193 -32.76 -15.15 -1.71
CA ALA A 193 -31.54 -15.27 -2.47
C ALA A 193 -31.95 -15.17 -3.94
N SER A 194 -31.63 -14.03 -4.57
CA SER A 194 -32.11 -13.73 -5.91
C SER A 194 -31.72 -14.94 -6.76
N PRO A 195 -32.70 -15.72 -7.26
CA PRO A 195 -32.43 -17.05 -7.76
C PRO A 195 -31.51 -16.91 -8.97
N ASP A 196 -30.36 -17.58 -8.90
CA ASP A 196 -29.52 -17.96 -10.03
C ASP A 196 -29.34 -16.90 -11.13
N ARG A 197 -28.71 -15.77 -10.81
CA ARG A 197 -27.82 -15.19 -11.83
C ARG A 197 -26.65 -16.17 -11.90
N PRO A 198 -26.44 -16.89 -13.02
CA PRO A 198 -25.34 -17.84 -13.12
C PRO A 198 -24.07 -17.11 -12.71
N ASP A 199 -23.37 -17.67 -11.72
CA ASP A 199 -22.12 -17.14 -11.19
C ASP A 199 -21.21 -16.84 -12.38
N ARG A 200 -21.09 -15.57 -12.72
CA ARG A 200 -20.17 -15.16 -13.78
C ARG A 200 -18.78 -15.54 -13.28
N PRO A 201 -17.98 -16.27 -14.07
CA PRO A 201 -16.63 -16.62 -13.65
C PRO A 201 -15.87 -15.32 -13.35
N ASP A 202 -15.29 -15.20 -12.15
CA ASP A 202 -14.44 -14.05 -11.83
C ASP A 202 -13.08 -14.24 -12.50
N LEU A 203 -12.89 -13.57 -13.63
CA LEU A 203 -11.68 -13.69 -14.45
C LEU A 203 -10.59 -12.70 -14.02
N ARG A 204 -10.81 -11.88 -12.99
CA ARG A 204 -9.83 -10.84 -12.58
C ARG A 204 -8.52 -11.44 -12.10
N ALA A 205 -8.59 -12.46 -11.25
CA ALA A 205 -7.39 -13.09 -10.70
C ALA A 205 -6.52 -13.80 -11.77
N PRO A 206 -7.08 -14.66 -12.65
CA PRO A 206 -6.29 -15.24 -13.74
C PRO A 206 -5.82 -14.19 -14.75
N ALA A 207 -6.65 -13.20 -15.11
CA ALA A 207 -6.21 -12.12 -16.00
C ALA A 207 -5.07 -11.30 -15.36
N GLY A 208 -5.15 -11.03 -14.05
CA GLY A 208 -4.10 -10.36 -13.30
C GLY A 208 -2.77 -11.12 -13.33
N LEU A 209 -2.80 -12.45 -13.15
CA LEU A 209 -1.62 -13.30 -13.31
C LEU A 209 -1.04 -13.21 -14.73
N VAL A 210 -1.88 -13.30 -15.76
CA VAL A 210 -1.43 -13.23 -17.16
C VAL A 210 -0.79 -11.87 -17.45
N VAL A 211 -1.45 -10.77 -17.08
CA VAL A 211 -0.91 -9.41 -17.26
C VAL A 211 0.43 -9.27 -16.53
N LEU A 212 0.51 -9.70 -15.27
CA LEU A 212 1.74 -9.66 -14.49
C LEU A 212 2.87 -10.49 -15.15
N ALA A 213 2.59 -11.74 -15.52
CA ALA A 213 3.58 -12.64 -16.11
C ALA A 213 4.09 -12.11 -17.45
N VAL A 214 3.19 -11.64 -18.33
CA VAL A 214 3.55 -11.04 -19.62
C VAL A 214 4.38 -9.78 -19.41
N SER A 215 4.03 -8.95 -18.43
CA SER A 215 4.80 -7.74 -18.11
C SER A 215 6.20 -8.04 -17.56
N VAL A 216 6.33 -9.03 -16.66
CA VAL A 216 7.63 -9.45 -16.12
C VAL A 216 8.50 -10.05 -17.23
N VAL A 217 7.96 -10.97 -18.03
CA VAL A 217 8.68 -11.56 -19.18
C VAL A 217 9.04 -10.49 -20.21
N GLY A 218 8.13 -9.56 -20.49
CA GLY A 218 8.36 -8.46 -21.41
C GLY A 218 9.49 -7.55 -20.94
N LEU A 219 9.56 -7.22 -19.64
CA LEU A 219 10.66 -6.43 -19.11
C LEU A 219 11.99 -7.18 -19.20
N VAL A 220 12.03 -8.47 -18.84
CA VAL A 220 13.24 -9.30 -18.99
C VAL A 220 13.68 -9.37 -20.45
N ALA A 221 12.74 -9.55 -21.38
CA ALA A 221 13.03 -9.57 -22.81
C ALA A 221 13.61 -8.23 -23.30
N ILE A 222 13.07 -7.10 -22.84
CA ILE A 222 13.61 -5.76 -23.16
C ILE A 222 15.06 -5.62 -22.65
N VAL A 223 15.33 -6.04 -21.41
CA VAL A 223 16.69 -5.97 -20.84
C VAL A 223 17.66 -6.87 -21.61
N LEU A 224 17.26 -8.11 -21.90
CA LEU A 224 18.08 -9.04 -22.69
C LEU A 224 18.33 -8.54 -24.12
N ALA A 225 17.33 -7.93 -24.77
CA ALA A 225 17.47 -7.38 -26.10
C ALA A 225 18.39 -6.14 -26.13
N ALA A 226 18.41 -5.34 -25.07
CA ALA A 226 19.21 -4.12 -25.01
C ALA A 226 20.70 -4.36 -24.73
N GLY A 227 21.04 -5.36 -23.90
CA GLY A 227 22.43 -5.59 -23.48
C GLY A 227 22.78 -7.02 -23.08
N GLY A 228 21.93 -7.99 -23.41
CA GLY A 228 22.14 -9.40 -23.10
C GLY A 228 22.11 -9.74 -21.60
N ILE A 229 22.65 -10.90 -21.25
CA ILE A 229 22.67 -11.40 -19.86
C ILE A 229 23.56 -10.52 -18.97
N GLY A 230 24.61 -9.91 -19.52
CA GLY A 230 25.50 -9.02 -18.75
C GLY A 230 24.76 -7.84 -18.12
N LEU A 231 23.72 -7.34 -18.79
CA LEU A 231 22.92 -6.23 -18.30
C LEU A 231 22.04 -6.60 -17.09
N LEU A 232 21.69 -7.89 -16.91
CA LEU A 232 20.98 -8.38 -15.73
C LEU A 232 21.83 -8.36 -14.46
N PHE A 233 23.15 -8.22 -14.59
CA PHE A 233 24.11 -8.13 -13.48
C PHE A 233 24.86 -6.79 -13.46
N GLY A 234 24.49 -5.87 -14.36
CA GLY A 234 25.10 -4.56 -14.49
C GLY A 234 24.63 -3.56 -13.44
N SER A 235 25.20 -2.34 -13.49
CA SER A 235 24.75 -1.24 -12.64
C SER A 235 23.40 -0.68 -13.11
N TYR A 236 22.68 -0.02 -12.21
CA TYR A 236 21.41 0.64 -12.55
C TYR A 236 21.58 1.69 -13.65
N ALA A 237 22.71 2.40 -13.66
CA ALA A 237 23.00 3.37 -14.72
C ALA A 237 23.06 2.69 -16.09
N ALA A 238 23.70 1.51 -16.18
CA ALA A 238 23.76 0.74 -17.42
C ALA A 238 22.37 0.28 -17.86
N VAL A 239 21.59 -0.33 -16.95
CA VAL A 239 20.21 -0.79 -17.25
C VAL A 239 19.30 0.38 -17.63
N GLY A 240 19.44 1.49 -16.91
CA GLY A 240 18.67 2.72 -17.10
C GLY A 240 18.89 3.36 -18.46
N GLN A 241 20.16 3.50 -18.87
CA GLN A 241 20.50 4.15 -20.14
C GLN A 241 20.25 3.26 -21.37
N THR A 242 20.29 1.93 -21.22
CA THR A 242 20.17 0.99 -22.35
C THR A 242 18.77 0.38 -22.48
N ALA A 243 18.23 -0.20 -21.40
CA ALA A 243 16.98 -0.95 -21.45
C ALA A 243 15.76 -0.13 -21.02
N LEU A 244 15.86 0.62 -19.92
CA LEU A 244 14.68 1.30 -19.34
C LEU A 244 14.19 2.49 -20.15
N ARG A 245 14.99 2.97 -21.12
CA ARG A 245 14.55 3.95 -22.12
C ARG A 245 13.65 3.32 -23.19
N GLY A 246 13.44 2.00 -23.23
CA GLY A 246 12.55 1.39 -24.21
C GLY A 246 11.12 1.98 -24.18
N PRO A 247 10.49 2.27 -25.34
CA PRO A 247 9.15 2.87 -25.39
C PRO A 247 8.07 1.98 -24.78
N LEU A 248 8.32 0.67 -24.65
CA LEU A 248 7.41 -0.29 -24.04
C LEU A 248 7.52 -0.35 -22.51
N VAL A 249 8.63 0.12 -21.93
CA VAL A 249 8.94 -0.03 -20.50
C VAL A 249 7.85 0.53 -19.58
N PRO A 250 7.31 1.75 -19.80
CA PRO A 250 6.25 2.28 -18.94
C PRO A 250 5.00 1.39 -18.92
N TYR A 251 4.70 0.70 -20.02
CA TYR A 251 3.52 -0.16 -20.14
C TYR A 251 3.72 -1.51 -19.46
N VAL A 252 4.91 -2.12 -19.57
CA VAL A 252 5.21 -3.34 -18.80
C VAL A 252 5.27 -3.05 -17.30
N LEU A 253 5.85 -1.93 -16.87
CA LEU A 253 5.85 -1.55 -15.45
C LEU A 253 4.44 -1.29 -14.91
N LEU A 254 3.58 -0.62 -15.69
CA LEU A 254 2.16 -0.47 -15.35
C LEU A 254 1.48 -1.84 -15.21
N GLY A 255 1.75 -2.76 -16.14
CA GLY A 255 1.18 -4.10 -16.13
C GLY A 255 1.64 -4.94 -14.94
N VAL A 256 2.86 -4.76 -14.42
CA VAL A 256 3.28 -5.38 -13.15
C VAL A 256 2.37 -4.93 -12.00
N GLY A 257 2.16 -3.62 -11.85
CA GLY A 257 1.31 -3.06 -10.79
C GLY A 257 -0.17 -3.45 -10.93
N LEU A 258 -0.73 -3.25 -12.13
CA LEU A 258 -2.12 -3.55 -12.43
C LEU A 258 -2.40 -5.06 -12.33
N GLY A 259 -1.52 -5.90 -12.87
CA GLY A 259 -1.64 -7.35 -12.84
C GLY A 259 -1.65 -7.88 -11.40
N LEU A 260 -0.75 -7.39 -10.55
CA LEU A 260 -0.73 -7.75 -9.14
C LEU A 260 -2.00 -7.29 -8.40
N ALA A 261 -2.46 -6.06 -8.62
CA ALA A 261 -3.69 -5.54 -8.02
C ALA A 261 -4.93 -6.36 -8.45
N LEU A 262 -5.03 -6.73 -9.73
CA LEU A 262 -6.07 -7.61 -10.28
C LEU A 262 -6.03 -9.02 -9.68
N ALA A 263 -4.83 -9.58 -9.49
CA ALA A 263 -4.66 -10.90 -8.89
C ALA A 263 -5.15 -10.96 -7.44
N VAL A 264 -5.01 -9.86 -6.70
CA VAL A 264 -5.27 -9.80 -5.26
C VAL A 264 -6.71 -9.38 -4.93
N ILE A 265 -7.38 -8.59 -5.78
CA ILE A 265 -8.73 -8.08 -5.50
C ILE A 265 -9.81 -9.18 -5.41
N GLY A 266 -9.56 -10.35 -6.00
CA GLY A 266 -10.49 -11.49 -5.97
C GLY A 266 -10.51 -12.26 -4.65
N GLY A 267 -9.60 -11.96 -3.71
CA GLY A 267 -9.44 -12.73 -2.48
C GLY A 267 -8.56 -13.99 -2.65
N PRO A 268 -8.57 -14.91 -1.67
CA PRO A 268 -7.77 -16.14 -1.71
C PRO A 268 -8.08 -17.03 -2.91
N SER A 269 -7.09 -17.23 -3.78
CA SER A 269 -7.18 -18.15 -4.92
C SER A 269 -5.78 -18.67 -5.30
N ARG A 270 -5.72 -19.81 -6.00
CA ARG A 270 -4.46 -20.33 -6.56
C ARG A 270 -3.79 -19.33 -7.51
N TRP A 271 -4.58 -18.55 -8.25
CA TRP A 271 -4.10 -17.52 -9.17
C TRP A 271 -3.44 -16.37 -8.43
N ARG A 272 -4.00 -15.95 -7.29
CA ARG A 272 -3.37 -14.96 -6.40
C ARG A 272 -2.02 -15.48 -5.91
N THR A 273 -1.96 -16.71 -5.40
CA THR A 273 -0.70 -17.29 -4.90
C THR A 273 0.34 -17.36 -6.01
N ALA A 274 -0.02 -17.83 -7.21
CA ALA A 274 0.86 -17.84 -8.36
C ALA A 274 1.35 -16.43 -8.72
N ALA A 275 0.48 -15.42 -8.71
CA ALA A 275 0.86 -14.04 -9.01
C ALA A 275 1.81 -13.46 -7.96
N LEU A 276 1.58 -13.76 -6.67
CA LEU A 276 2.50 -13.36 -5.59
C LEU A 276 3.87 -14.03 -5.75
N VAL A 277 3.93 -15.29 -6.17
CA VAL A 277 5.20 -15.99 -6.45
C VAL A 277 5.91 -15.35 -7.64
N VAL A 278 5.22 -15.11 -8.76
CA VAL A 278 5.80 -14.44 -9.94
C VAL A 278 6.32 -13.05 -9.57
N PHE A 279 5.55 -12.29 -8.80
CA PHE A 279 5.96 -10.97 -8.33
C PHE A 279 7.15 -11.03 -7.36
N ALA A 280 7.21 -12.03 -6.47
CA ALA A 280 8.33 -12.20 -5.55
C ALA A 280 9.62 -12.57 -6.31
N LEU A 281 9.54 -13.42 -7.33
CA LEU A 281 10.67 -13.74 -8.21
C LEU A 281 11.13 -12.50 -8.98
N PHE A 282 10.19 -11.73 -9.52
CA PHE A 282 10.48 -10.44 -10.15
C PHE A 282 11.17 -9.49 -9.17
N ALA A 283 10.64 -9.32 -7.95
CA ALA A 283 11.21 -8.45 -6.93
C ALA A 283 12.63 -8.85 -6.53
N ALA A 284 12.90 -10.14 -6.40
CA ALA A 284 14.22 -10.67 -6.09
C ALA A 284 15.27 -10.32 -7.17
N ALA A 285 14.86 -10.26 -8.45
CA ALA A 285 15.73 -9.85 -9.55
C ALA A 285 15.80 -8.32 -9.73
N ALA A 286 14.68 -7.63 -9.53
CA ALA A 286 14.54 -6.20 -9.79
C ALA A 286 15.17 -5.31 -8.70
N LEU A 287 15.11 -5.73 -7.43
CA LEU A 287 15.68 -4.95 -6.32
C LEU A 287 17.20 -4.76 -6.44
N PRO A 288 18.03 -5.80 -6.71
CA PRO A 288 19.47 -5.63 -6.94
C PRO A 288 19.80 -4.72 -8.12
N LEU A 289 18.94 -4.69 -9.14
CA LEU A 289 19.07 -3.78 -10.29
C LEU A 289 18.71 -2.32 -9.96
N GLY A 290 18.30 -2.02 -8.73
CA GLY A 290 17.89 -0.67 -8.32
C GLY A 290 16.44 -0.30 -8.62
N LEU A 291 15.63 -1.25 -9.12
CA LEU A 291 14.21 -1.05 -9.49
C LEU A 291 13.28 -1.08 -8.27
N ARG A 292 13.62 -0.31 -7.24
CA ARG A 292 12.93 -0.31 -5.95
C ARG A 292 11.52 0.30 -6.02
N GLY A 293 11.31 1.32 -6.85
CA GLY A 293 9.98 1.94 -6.99
C GLY A 293 9.02 1.00 -7.73
N GLU A 294 9.55 0.32 -8.73
CA GLU A 294 8.87 -0.63 -9.61
C GLU A 294 8.45 -1.90 -8.86
N VAL A 295 9.08 -2.20 -7.72
CA VAL A 295 8.67 -3.26 -6.80
C VAL A 295 7.77 -2.69 -5.69
N MET A 296 8.19 -1.63 -5.02
CA MET A 296 7.48 -1.13 -3.84
C MET A 296 6.10 -0.56 -4.18
N PHE A 297 5.94 0.19 -5.27
CA PHE A 297 4.66 0.80 -5.62
C PHE A 297 3.59 -0.25 -5.97
N PRO A 298 3.84 -1.26 -6.82
CA PRO A 298 2.94 -2.39 -6.98
C PRO A 298 2.60 -3.11 -5.68
N ALA A 299 3.60 -3.40 -4.85
CA ALA A 299 3.39 -4.15 -3.60
C ALA A 299 2.48 -3.39 -2.62
N VAL A 300 2.73 -2.10 -2.44
CA VAL A 300 1.96 -1.22 -1.55
C VAL A 300 0.54 -1.01 -2.08
N ALA A 301 0.38 -0.80 -3.40
CA ALA A 301 -0.94 -0.72 -4.03
C ALA A 301 -1.74 -2.02 -3.88
N ALA A 302 -1.10 -3.17 -4.12
CA ALA A 302 -1.72 -4.48 -3.98
C ALA A 302 -2.10 -4.78 -2.53
N ALA A 303 -1.30 -4.38 -1.55
CA ALA A 303 -1.63 -4.52 -0.13
C ALA A 303 -2.87 -3.71 0.26
N ALA A 304 -2.97 -2.46 -0.20
CA ALA A 304 -4.16 -1.62 0.00
C ALA A 304 -5.41 -2.25 -0.64
N VAL A 305 -5.29 -2.78 -1.86
CA VAL A 305 -6.38 -3.49 -2.55
C VAL A 305 -6.77 -4.78 -1.81
N ALA A 306 -5.79 -5.54 -1.29
CA ALA A 306 -6.02 -6.76 -0.50
C ALA A 306 -6.83 -6.47 0.76
N ALA A 307 -6.50 -5.39 1.46
CA ALA A 307 -7.14 -5.01 2.70
C ALA A 307 -8.63 -4.67 2.50
N ARG A 308 -9.04 -4.23 1.31
CA ARG A 308 -10.45 -4.01 0.96
C ARG A 308 -11.28 -5.31 0.98
N ARG A 309 -10.63 -6.46 0.77
CA ARG A 309 -11.24 -7.79 0.88
C ARG A 309 -11.10 -8.42 2.26
N ARG A 310 -10.77 -7.63 3.28
CA ARG A 310 -10.60 -8.08 4.67
C ARG A 310 -9.51 -9.15 4.83
N ILE A 311 -8.52 -9.15 3.94
CA ILE A 311 -7.29 -9.89 4.18
C ILE A 311 -6.50 -9.07 5.19
N VAL A 312 -6.73 -9.36 6.48
CA VAL A 312 -6.07 -8.65 7.57
C VAL A 312 -4.65 -9.20 7.67
N VAL A 313 -3.68 -8.43 7.18
CA VAL A 313 -2.28 -8.72 7.47
C VAL A 313 -1.99 -8.20 8.88
N ARG A 314 -1.37 -9.04 9.72
CA ARG A 314 -0.98 -8.64 11.07
C ARG A 314 -0.03 -7.44 10.98
N GLY A 315 -0.33 -6.35 11.68
CA GLY A 315 0.48 -5.12 11.62
C GLY A 315 1.97 -5.35 11.91
N VAL A 316 2.28 -6.30 12.81
CA VAL A 316 3.67 -6.72 13.11
C VAL A 316 4.38 -7.29 11.88
N VAL A 317 3.72 -8.11 11.06
CA VAL A 317 4.30 -8.69 9.84
C VAL A 317 4.63 -7.60 8.84
N VAL A 318 3.80 -6.57 8.78
CA VAL A 318 3.94 -5.45 7.85
C VAL A 318 5.05 -4.53 8.30
N LEU A 319 5.11 -4.23 9.60
CA LEU A 319 6.22 -3.48 10.19
C LEU A 319 7.54 -4.20 9.96
N LEU A 320 7.59 -5.51 10.22
CA LEU A 320 8.79 -6.32 9.98
C LEU A 320 9.16 -6.33 8.49
N GLY A 321 8.19 -6.53 7.60
CA GLY A 321 8.40 -6.48 6.16
C GLY A 321 8.90 -5.12 5.67
N ALA A 322 8.38 -4.02 6.22
CA ALA A 322 8.82 -2.66 5.92
C ALA A 322 10.25 -2.40 6.42
N VAL A 323 10.59 -2.84 7.64
CA VAL A 323 11.95 -2.73 8.19
C VAL A 323 12.94 -3.53 7.35
N ILE A 324 12.60 -4.77 6.99
CA ILE A 324 13.42 -5.61 6.12
C ILE A 324 13.60 -4.94 4.75
N LEU A 325 12.52 -4.45 4.15
CA LEU A 325 12.57 -3.77 2.85
C LEU A 325 13.45 -2.52 2.90
N LEU A 326 13.31 -1.68 3.93
CA LEU A 326 14.14 -0.49 4.11
C LEU A 326 15.61 -0.85 4.31
N ALA A 327 15.91 -1.88 5.10
CA ALA A 327 17.26 -2.37 5.29
C ALA A 327 17.85 -2.91 3.98
N LEU A 328 17.06 -3.66 3.19
CA LEU A 328 17.45 -4.14 1.87
C LEU A 328 17.70 -3.00 0.89
N ILE A 329 16.86 -1.95 0.88
CA ILE A 329 17.07 -0.77 0.03
C ILE A 329 18.44 -0.15 0.32
N GLY A 330 18.78 0.06 1.60
CA GLY A 330 20.09 0.55 2.01
C GLY A 330 21.25 -0.37 1.57
N GLY A 331 21.11 -1.69 1.78
CA GLY A 331 22.16 -2.66 1.44
C GLY A 331 22.38 -2.85 -0.06
N LEU A 332 21.31 -2.81 -0.86
CA LEU A 332 21.37 -3.02 -2.32
C LEU A 332 21.93 -1.82 -3.07
N ARG A 333 22.21 -0.72 -2.37
CA ARG A 333 22.73 0.50 -2.96
C ARG A 333 24.09 0.32 -3.62
N GLU A 334 25.03 -0.35 -2.95
CA GLU A 334 26.37 -0.58 -3.52
C GLU A 334 26.29 -1.46 -4.77
N ILE A 335 25.42 -2.48 -4.74
CA ILE A 335 25.12 -3.33 -5.90
C ILE A 335 24.53 -2.51 -7.04
N ARG A 336 23.70 -1.51 -6.75
CA ARG A 336 23.11 -0.62 -7.74
C ARG A 336 24.16 0.25 -8.44
N GLU A 337 25.11 0.79 -7.67
CA GLU A 337 26.12 1.74 -8.16
C GLU A 337 27.22 1.01 -8.94
N SER A 338 27.76 -0.06 -8.34
CA SER A 338 28.91 -0.81 -8.86
C SER A 338 28.52 -2.00 -9.74
N GLY A 339 27.27 -2.49 -9.63
CA GLY A 339 26.83 -3.74 -10.26
C GLY A 339 27.12 -4.97 -9.38
N LEU A 340 26.38 -6.06 -9.57
CA LEU A 340 26.52 -7.28 -8.76
C LEU A 340 27.92 -7.89 -8.91
N ALA A 341 28.50 -7.82 -10.12
CA ALA A 341 29.80 -8.41 -10.42
C ALA A 341 30.98 -7.68 -9.75
N ALA A 342 30.85 -6.38 -9.46
CA ALA A 342 31.95 -5.57 -8.92
C ALA A 342 31.83 -5.29 -7.41
N THR A 343 30.69 -5.62 -6.79
CA THR A 343 30.42 -5.29 -5.40
C THR A 343 31.12 -6.23 -4.43
N ARG A 344 31.85 -5.67 -3.47
CA ARG A 344 32.42 -6.43 -2.34
C ARG A 344 31.35 -6.61 -1.25
N LEU A 345 31.15 -7.84 -0.77
CA LEU A 345 30.19 -8.14 0.29
C LEU A 345 30.42 -7.33 1.58
N SER A 346 31.67 -6.97 1.87
CA SER A 346 32.03 -6.17 3.05
C SER A 346 31.59 -4.71 2.97
N ALA A 347 31.21 -4.20 1.79
CA ALA A 347 30.74 -2.84 1.59
C ALA A 347 29.22 -2.68 1.79
N ILE A 348 28.49 -3.79 1.90
CA ILE A 348 27.02 -3.80 2.00
C ILE A 348 26.59 -3.53 3.45
N THR A 349 25.90 -2.41 3.67
CA THR A 349 25.33 -2.06 4.98
C THR A 349 23.80 -2.13 4.97
N PHE A 350 23.23 -3.00 5.81
CA PHE A 350 21.77 -3.13 5.97
C PHE A 350 21.28 -2.24 7.11
N SER A 351 20.79 -1.05 6.76
CA SER A 351 20.27 -0.08 7.73
C SER A 351 18.89 0.43 7.28
N PRO A 352 17.83 0.32 8.11
CA PRO A 352 16.54 0.91 7.79
C PRO A 352 16.59 2.44 7.65
N VAL A 353 17.51 3.09 8.36
CA VAL A 353 17.74 4.55 8.31
C VAL A 353 18.24 4.95 6.91
N ASP A 354 19.12 4.15 6.34
CA ASP A 354 19.65 4.30 4.98
C ASP A 354 18.52 4.21 3.95
N GLY A 355 17.60 3.26 4.13
CA GLY A 355 16.38 3.16 3.33
C GLY A 355 15.49 4.41 3.43
N ILE A 356 15.28 4.96 4.63
CA ILE A 356 14.50 6.20 4.83
C ILE A 356 15.18 7.39 4.16
N ALA A 357 16.50 7.52 4.29
CA ALA A 357 17.28 8.57 3.63
C ALA A 357 17.10 8.49 2.11
N GLU A 358 17.20 7.29 1.56
CA GLU A 358 17.15 7.07 0.12
C GLU A 358 15.74 7.24 -0.47
N LEU A 359 14.69 6.93 0.29
CA LEU A 359 13.31 7.23 -0.12
C LEU A 359 13.02 8.74 0.00
N GLY A 360 13.45 9.34 1.11
CA GLY A 360 13.29 10.76 1.40
C GLY A 360 14.06 11.69 0.45
N ALA A 361 15.09 11.18 -0.24
CA ALA A 361 15.80 11.91 -1.29
C ALA A 361 14.88 12.32 -2.46
N SER A 362 13.67 11.76 -2.56
CA SER A 362 12.65 12.15 -3.55
C SER A 362 12.04 13.53 -3.28
N ILE A 363 12.46 14.22 -2.20
CA ILE A 363 12.21 15.64 -2.01
C ILE A 363 13.07 16.53 -2.95
N ARG A 364 14.19 16.00 -3.52
CA ARG A 364 15.11 16.76 -4.38
C ARG A 364 14.43 17.51 -5.54
N PRO A 365 13.50 16.92 -6.32
CA PRO A 365 12.80 17.65 -7.37
C PRO A 365 12.10 18.93 -6.88
N VAL A 366 11.64 18.96 -5.61
CA VAL A 366 11.04 20.16 -5.01
C VAL A 366 12.09 21.27 -4.85
N GLY A 367 13.33 20.92 -4.49
CA GLY A 367 14.45 21.86 -4.40
C GLY A 367 14.83 22.45 -5.76
N SER A 368 14.95 21.59 -6.77
CA SER A 368 15.26 22.01 -8.15
C SER A 368 14.22 22.99 -8.69
N VAL A 369 12.92 22.70 -8.56
CA VAL A 369 11.89 23.63 -9.06
C VAL A 369 11.79 24.92 -8.25
N LEU A 370 12.18 24.91 -6.97
CA LEU A 370 12.29 26.13 -6.15
C LEU A 370 13.41 27.02 -6.68
N GLU A 371 14.58 26.47 -6.95
CA GLU A 371 15.70 27.19 -7.56
C GLU A 371 15.31 27.75 -8.93
N TRP A 372 14.74 26.93 -9.82
CA TRP A 372 14.38 27.39 -11.17
C TRP A 372 13.37 28.52 -11.15
N ARG A 373 12.33 28.40 -10.32
CA ARG A 373 11.26 29.40 -10.29
C ARG A 373 11.62 30.64 -9.49
N ASP A 374 12.20 30.45 -8.32
CA ASP A 374 12.28 31.51 -7.32
C ASP A 374 13.67 32.15 -7.30
N GLU A 375 14.72 31.44 -7.72
CA GLU A 375 16.09 31.98 -7.81
C GLU A 375 16.44 32.38 -9.24
N PHE A 376 16.15 31.53 -10.23
CA PHE A 376 16.39 31.85 -11.64
C PHE A 376 15.24 32.61 -12.32
N GLY A 377 14.09 32.72 -11.67
CA GLY A 377 12.95 33.48 -12.20
C GLY A 377 12.26 32.83 -13.41
N GLU A 378 12.37 31.51 -13.57
CA GLU A 378 11.75 30.79 -14.67
C GLU A 378 10.22 30.94 -14.66
N ARG A 379 9.64 31.24 -15.83
CA ARG A 379 8.20 31.44 -15.96
C ARG A 379 7.46 30.10 -15.79
N PRO A 380 6.30 30.10 -15.09
CA PRO A 380 5.52 28.87 -14.94
C PRO A 380 5.01 28.40 -16.29
N PRO A 381 5.15 27.10 -16.64
CA PRO A 381 4.75 26.58 -17.95
C PRO A 381 3.23 26.34 -18.09
N ALA A 382 2.42 27.07 -17.31
CA ALA A 382 0.95 27.11 -17.37
C ALA A 382 0.22 25.76 -17.39
N GLY A 383 0.78 24.72 -16.75
CA GLY A 383 0.16 23.39 -16.68
C GLY A 383 0.61 22.43 -17.78
N SER A 384 1.53 22.81 -18.67
CA SER A 384 1.95 21.96 -19.80
C SER A 384 2.41 20.57 -19.40
N THR A 385 3.03 20.45 -18.23
CA THR A 385 3.45 19.15 -17.70
C THR A 385 2.30 18.25 -17.27
N PHE A 386 1.14 18.79 -16.91
CA PHE A 386 -0.04 18.00 -16.53
C PHE A 386 -0.74 17.38 -17.73
N TYR A 387 -0.76 18.08 -18.86
CA TYR A 387 -1.46 17.63 -20.07
C TYR A 387 -0.53 17.16 -21.18
N GLY A 388 0.80 17.27 -21.03
CA GLY A 388 1.78 16.97 -22.09
C GLY A 388 1.62 15.58 -22.68
N GLN A 389 1.45 14.55 -21.86
CA GLN A 389 1.24 13.18 -22.35
C GLN A 389 -0.10 12.99 -23.06
N LEU A 390 -1.16 13.68 -22.61
CA LEU A 390 -2.46 13.67 -23.28
C LEU A 390 -2.39 14.38 -24.62
N ASP A 391 -1.69 15.51 -24.69
CA ASP A 391 -1.46 16.22 -25.95
C ASP A 391 -0.64 15.36 -26.92
N ARG A 392 0.41 14.67 -26.46
CA ARG A 392 1.16 13.71 -27.30
C ARG A 392 0.27 12.59 -27.84
N LEU A 393 -0.68 12.10 -27.04
CA LEU A 393 -1.61 11.06 -27.48
C LEU A 393 -2.60 11.61 -28.52
N VAL A 394 -3.20 12.76 -28.26
CA VAL A 394 -4.21 13.38 -29.14
C VAL A 394 -3.55 13.99 -30.37
N SER A 395 -2.70 15.00 -30.20
CA SER A 395 -2.03 15.69 -31.28
C SER A 395 -1.10 14.76 -32.06
N GLY A 396 -0.33 13.93 -31.38
CA GLY A 396 0.61 13.01 -32.03
C GLY A 396 -0.04 11.81 -32.70
N ARG A 397 -0.75 10.98 -31.93
CA ARG A 397 -1.26 9.70 -32.46
C ARG A 397 -2.61 9.81 -33.14
N LEU A 398 -3.50 10.69 -32.68
CA LEU A 398 -4.85 10.83 -33.25
C LEU A 398 -4.89 11.81 -34.42
N LEU A 399 -4.19 12.95 -34.31
CA LEU A 399 -4.17 14.01 -35.33
C LEU A 399 -2.96 13.95 -36.26
N GLY A 400 -1.94 13.14 -35.94
CA GLY A 400 -0.75 12.97 -36.79
C GLY A 400 0.23 14.14 -36.78
N HIS A 401 0.11 15.06 -35.81
CA HIS A 401 1.08 16.16 -35.68
C HIS A 401 2.43 15.64 -35.21
N PRO A 402 3.56 16.11 -35.81
CA PRO A 402 4.89 15.75 -35.34
C PRO A 402 5.05 16.07 -33.86
N GLN A 403 5.48 15.08 -33.07
CA GLN A 403 5.78 15.27 -31.65
C GLN A 403 7.29 15.18 -31.46
N PRO A 404 7.87 15.97 -30.54
CA PRO A 404 9.26 15.80 -30.14
C PRO A 404 9.48 14.38 -29.61
N SER A 405 10.74 13.94 -29.59
CA SER A 405 11.09 12.68 -28.95
C SER A 405 10.61 12.68 -27.50
N GLN A 406 10.16 11.53 -26.98
CA GLN A 406 9.76 11.42 -25.58
C GLN A 406 10.94 11.66 -24.61
N PHE A 407 12.18 11.66 -25.11
CA PHE A 407 13.39 11.95 -24.32
C PHE A 407 13.85 13.40 -24.41
N SER A 408 13.12 14.24 -25.15
CA SER A 408 13.46 15.66 -25.33
C SER A 408 12.22 16.54 -25.20
N ASP A 409 11.11 15.98 -24.70
CA ASP A 409 9.86 16.71 -24.53
C ASP A 409 9.77 17.22 -23.09
N GLU A 410 10.14 18.49 -22.90
CA GLU A 410 10.11 19.16 -21.60
C GLU A 410 8.70 19.25 -20.99
N ARG A 411 7.64 19.00 -21.78
CA ARG A 411 6.26 18.85 -21.27
C ARG A 411 6.06 17.54 -20.50
N LEU A 412 7.05 16.66 -20.48
CA LEU A 412 7.06 15.48 -19.62
C LEU A 412 7.96 15.79 -18.42
N PHE A 413 7.36 16.04 -17.25
CA PHE A 413 8.10 16.53 -16.08
C PHE A 413 9.26 15.60 -15.66
N ASN A 414 9.09 14.29 -15.81
CA ASN A 414 10.15 13.32 -15.53
C ASN A 414 11.33 13.40 -16.51
N VAL A 415 11.09 13.83 -17.75
CA VAL A 415 12.12 14.07 -18.77
C VAL A 415 12.82 15.38 -18.49
N LEU A 416 12.06 16.44 -18.18
CA LEU A 416 12.60 17.72 -17.74
C LEU A 416 13.55 17.55 -16.53
N MET A 417 13.14 16.77 -15.53
CA MET A 417 14.00 16.41 -14.39
C MET A 417 15.23 15.63 -14.84
N LEU A 418 15.05 14.63 -15.71
CA LEU A 418 16.16 13.79 -16.20
C LEU A 418 17.23 14.62 -16.92
N ASP A 419 16.80 15.57 -17.75
CA ASP A 419 17.68 16.37 -18.59
C ASP A 419 18.45 17.43 -17.78
N ARG A 420 17.82 18.02 -16.75
CA ARG A 420 18.42 19.09 -15.95
C ARG A 420 19.13 18.62 -14.68
N GLU A 421 18.59 17.60 -14.01
CA GLU A 421 19.05 17.15 -12.68
C GLU A 421 19.60 15.72 -12.67
N GLY A 422 19.40 14.99 -13.76
CA GLY A 422 19.70 13.56 -13.86
C GLY A 422 18.55 12.66 -13.36
N PRO A 423 18.78 11.35 -13.22
CA PRO A 423 17.74 10.34 -13.00
C PRO A 423 17.20 10.30 -11.56
N ILE A 424 16.79 11.45 -11.02
CA ILE A 424 16.28 11.61 -9.65
C ILE A 424 14.79 11.26 -9.54
N GLY A 425 14.07 11.28 -10.66
CA GLY A 425 12.62 11.03 -10.75
C GLY A 425 11.80 12.31 -10.69
N GLY A 426 10.47 12.16 -10.66
CA GLY A 426 9.53 13.28 -10.52
C GLY A 426 9.02 13.43 -9.09
N SER A 427 8.17 14.43 -8.88
CA SER A 427 7.42 14.62 -7.63
C SER A 427 6.13 15.38 -7.94
N PRO A 428 4.97 14.96 -7.40
CA PRO A 428 3.71 15.65 -7.63
C PRO A 428 3.69 17.03 -6.95
N ILE A 429 4.45 17.19 -5.86
CA ILE A 429 4.61 18.47 -5.16
C ILE A 429 5.47 19.40 -6.03
N ALA A 430 6.58 18.89 -6.56
CA ALA A 430 7.46 19.68 -7.42
C ALA A 430 6.78 20.08 -8.72
N GLU A 431 6.08 19.15 -9.38
CA GLU A 431 5.35 19.41 -10.62
C GLU A 431 4.25 20.46 -10.39
N ALA A 432 3.42 20.31 -9.35
CA ALA A 432 2.40 21.30 -9.03
C ALA A 432 3.01 22.68 -8.70
N TYR A 433 4.12 22.71 -7.96
CA TYR A 433 4.84 23.94 -7.67
C TYR A 433 5.44 24.56 -8.93
N TYR A 434 6.01 23.77 -9.84
CA TYR A 434 6.58 24.25 -11.10
C TYR A 434 5.52 24.93 -11.97
N ASN A 435 4.31 24.37 -12.05
CA ASN A 435 3.26 24.88 -12.93
C ASN A 435 2.47 26.05 -12.33
N PHE A 436 2.14 26.01 -11.04
CA PHE A 436 1.22 26.98 -10.45
C PHE A 436 1.63 27.49 -9.05
N GLY A 437 2.87 27.23 -8.65
CA GLY A 437 3.45 27.66 -7.37
C GLY A 437 2.74 27.02 -6.18
N ALA A 438 2.80 27.68 -5.02
CA ALA A 438 2.17 27.18 -3.80
C ALA A 438 0.66 26.93 -3.94
N ARG A 439 -0.05 27.74 -4.71
CA ARG A 439 -1.49 27.55 -4.99
C ARG A 439 -1.75 26.26 -5.76
N GLY A 440 -0.87 25.93 -6.71
CA GLY A 440 -0.88 24.65 -7.43
C GLY A 440 -0.73 23.47 -6.50
N VAL A 441 0.27 23.52 -5.62
CA VAL A 441 0.51 22.49 -4.61
C VAL A 441 -0.73 22.25 -3.76
N VAL A 442 -1.35 23.32 -3.24
CA VAL A 442 -2.57 23.19 -2.43
C VAL A 442 -3.72 22.59 -3.24
N GLY A 443 -4.04 23.18 -4.39
CA GLY A 443 -5.19 22.77 -5.20
C GLY A 443 -5.07 21.34 -5.73
N PHE A 444 -3.90 21.00 -6.27
CA PHE A 444 -3.66 19.68 -6.86
C PHE A 444 -3.65 18.58 -5.80
N LEU A 445 -2.85 18.73 -4.72
CA LEU A 445 -2.75 17.69 -3.71
C LEU A 445 -4.05 17.53 -2.92
N LEU A 446 -4.81 18.61 -2.70
CA LEU A 446 -6.16 18.54 -2.13
C LEU A 446 -7.07 17.68 -3.03
N LEU A 447 -7.07 17.92 -4.34
CA LEU A 447 -7.86 17.12 -5.29
C LEU A 447 -7.43 15.64 -5.27
N THR A 448 -6.13 15.37 -5.27
CA THR A 448 -5.62 14.00 -5.15
C THR A 448 -6.08 13.34 -3.86
N GLY A 449 -6.03 14.05 -2.73
CA GLY A 449 -6.56 13.59 -1.45
C GLY A 449 -8.06 13.25 -1.50
N LEU A 450 -8.88 14.11 -2.13
CA LEU A 450 -10.30 13.86 -2.36
C LEU A 450 -10.53 12.58 -3.18
N VAL A 451 -9.79 12.41 -4.28
CA VAL A 451 -9.88 11.25 -5.19
C VAL A 451 -9.54 9.95 -4.45
N VAL A 452 -8.42 9.93 -3.71
CA VAL A 452 -7.99 8.71 -3.03
C VAL A 452 -8.96 8.33 -1.89
N ALA A 453 -9.43 9.29 -1.10
CA ALA A 453 -10.45 9.01 -0.07
C ALA A 453 -11.82 8.65 -0.67
N TRP A 454 -12.15 9.16 -1.86
CA TRP A 454 -13.36 8.73 -2.56
C TRP A 454 -13.34 7.23 -2.89
N MET A 455 -12.16 6.67 -3.21
CA MET A 455 -11.99 5.24 -3.46
C MET A 455 -12.27 4.37 -2.23
N ASP A 456 -12.03 4.88 -1.02
CA ASP A 456 -12.26 4.16 0.24
C ASP A 456 -13.74 4.03 0.62
N HIS A 457 -14.58 4.96 0.17
CA HIS A 457 -15.94 5.18 0.68
C HIS A 457 -17.08 5.15 -0.36
N GLY A 458 -16.81 4.84 -1.62
CA GLY A 458 -17.87 4.89 -2.63
C GLY A 458 -18.97 3.84 -2.40
N ARG A 459 -20.22 4.28 -2.64
CA ARG A 459 -21.47 3.53 -2.39
C ARG A 459 -21.57 2.19 -3.14
N SER A 460 -20.92 2.08 -4.30
CA SER A 460 -20.90 0.85 -5.09
C SER A 460 -19.54 0.17 -4.91
N VAL A 461 -19.57 -1.04 -4.34
CA VAL A 461 -18.39 -1.92 -4.24
C VAL A 461 -17.75 -2.08 -5.61
N ARG A 462 -18.55 -2.24 -6.68
CA ARG A 462 -18.03 -2.39 -8.05
C ARG A 462 -17.30 -1.16 -8.57
N ARG A 463 -17.88 0.05 -8.41
CA ARG A 463 -17.25 1.29 -8.92
C ARG A 463 -15.98 1.63 -8.18
N THR A 464 -15.98 1.47 -6.85
CA THR A 464 -14.80 1.74 -6.03
C THR A 464 -13.72 0.70 -6.25
N ASP A 465 -14.05 -0.58 -6.44
CA ASP A 465 -13.08 -1.62 -6.77
C ASP A 465 -12.41 -1.32 -8.12
N THR A 466 -13.20 -0.94 -9.14
CA THR A 466 -12.68 -0.47 -10.43
C THR A 466 -11.76 0.73 -10.27
N ALA A 467 -12.19 1.75 -9.51
CA ALA A 467 -11.37 2.94 -9.28
C ALA A 467 -10.04 2.60 -8.59
N CYS A 468 -10.05 1.76 -7.54
CA CYS A 468 -8.82 1.32 -6.88
C CYS A 468 -7.88 0.58 -7.83
N LEU A 469 -8.39 -0.33 -8.65
CA LEU A 469 -7.56 -1.08 -9.60
C LEU A 469 -6.90 -0.17 -10.64
N VAL A 470 -7.64 0.83 -11.10
CA VAL A 470 -7.21 1.69 -12.21
C VAL A 470 -6.35 2.85 -11.74
N LEU A 471 -6.69 3.48 -10.61
CA LEU A 471 -6.10 4.75 -10.18
C LEU A 471 -5.04 4.58 -9.10
N LEU A 472 -5.13 3.57 -8.24
CA LEU A 472 -4.25 3.51 -7.07
C LEU A 472 -2.78 3.28 -7.46
N VAL A 473 -2.53 2.38 -8.42
CA VAL A 473 -1.17 2.09 -8.90
C VAL A 473 -0.55 3.34 -9.56
N PRO A 474 -1.22 4.01 -10.51
CA PRO A 474 -0.73 5.28 -11.07
C PRO A 474 -0.47 6.35 -10.01
N LEU A 475 -1.42 6.59 -9.09
CA LEU A 475 -1.29 7.63 -8.07
C LEU A 475 -0.16 7.35 -7.07
N ILE A 476 0.07 6.08 -6.70
CA ILE A 476 1.22 5.73 -5.85
C ILE A 476 2.53 5.91 -6.62
N THR A 477 2.55 5.54 -7.91
CA THR A 477 3.75 5.69 -8.75
C THR A 477 4.09 7.17 -9.00
N GLU A 478 3.07 8.01 -9.13
CA GLU A 478 3.19 9.47 -9.28
C GLU A 478 4.00 10.12 -8.16
N VAL A 479 3.97 9.57 -6.94
CA VAL A 479 4.75 10.09 -5.79
C VAL A 479 6.24 10.29 -6.12
N ARG A 480 6.79 9.50 -7.06
CA ARG A 480 8.17 9.62 -7.55
C ARG A 480 8.24 9.77 -9.09
N ASN A 481 7.17 10.20 -9.73
CA ASN A 481 7.06 10.31 -11.18
C ASN A 481 6.28 11.59 -11.56
N ALA A 482 5.78 11.66 -12.79
CA ALA A 482 5.00 12.77 -13.31
C ALA A 482 3.51 12.43 -13.39
N PHE A 483 2.65 13.41 -13.12
CA PHE A 483 1.20 13.30 -13.23
C PHE A 483 0.74 13.06 -14.66
N ALA A 484 1.48 13.57 -15.66
CA ALA A 484 1.17 13.44 -17.09
C ALA A 484 0.78 12.00 -17.49
N ALA A 485 1.44 10.99 -16.91
CA ALA A 485 1.20 9.59 -17.23
C ALA A 485 -0.11 9.04 -16.62
N VAL A 486 -0.59 9.60 -15.51
CA VAL A 486 -1.71 9.07 -14.71
C VAL A 486 -2.99 8.93 -15.54
N PRO A 487 -3.45 9.94 -16.33
CA PRO A 487 -4.65 9.80 -17.15
C PRO A 487 -4.56 8.66 -18.18
N VAL A 488 -3.42 8.54 -18.88
CA VAL A 488 -3.21 7.51 -19.89
C VAL A 488 -3.14 6.13 -19.25
N GLN A 489 -2.44 5.98 -18.13
CA GLN A 489 -2.39 4.73 -17.37
C GLN A 489 -3.79 4.33 -16.86
N ALA A 490 -4.60 5.30 -16.43
CA ALA A 490 -5.98 5.06 -16.03
C ALA A 490 -6.85 4.59 -17.21
N MET A 491 -6.70 5.20 -18.39
CA MET A 491 -7.40 4.75 -19.61
C MET A 491 -7.02 3.31 -19.99
N LEU A 492 -5.74 2.95 -19.91
CA LEU A 492 -5.27 1.59 -20.16
C LEU A 492 -5.82 0.59 -19.14
N GLY A 493 -5.82 0.94 -17.85
CA GLY A 493 -6.43 0.14 -16.80
C GLY A 493 -7.92 -0.10 -17.02
N LEU A 494 -8.65 0.93 -17.46
CA LEU A 494 -10.05 0.80 -17.85
C LEU A 494 -10.22 -0.12 -19.07
N GLY A 495 -9.33 -0.02 -20.06
CA GLY A 495 -9.31 -0.91 -21.23
C GLY A 495 -9.15 -2.38 -20.83
N VAL A 496 -8.15 -2.69 -20.00
CA VAL A 496 -7.92 -4.05 -19.47
C VAL A 496 -9.14 -4.57 -18.71
N LEU A 497 -9.74 -3.75 -17.85
CA LEU A 497 -10.97 -4.12 -17.14
C LEU A 497 -12.15 -4.33 -18.09
N GLY A 498 -12.29 -3.51 -19.12
CA GLY A 498 -13.30 -3.66 -20.16
C GLY A 498 -13.17 -4.99 -20.89
N LEU A 499 -11.95 -5.38 -21.27
CA LEU A 499 -11.67 -6.67 -21.89
C LEU A 499 -12.00 -7.85 -20.97
N ILE A 500 -11.65 -7.77 -19.69
CA ILE A 500 -12.02 -8.79 -18.69
C ILE A 500 -13.55 -8.91 -18.63
N ARG A 501 -14.28 -7.80 -18.57
CA ARG A 501 -15.76 -7.82 -18.56
C ARG A 501 -16.35 -8.44 -19.83
N LEU A 502 -15.80 -8.10 -20.99
CA LEU A 502 -16.23 -8.67 -22.26
C LEU A 502 -16.01 -10.19 -22.27
N ALA A 503 -14.85 -10.67 -21.82
CA ALA A 503 -14.55 -12.09 -21.69
C ALA A 503 -15.49 -12.79 -20.70
N GLU A 504 -15.76 -12.20 -19.53
CA GLU A 504 -16.74 -12.71 -18.57
C GLU A 504 -18.14 -12.84 -19.20
N THR A 505 -18.56 -11.85 -20.00
CA THR A 505 -19.86 -11.89 -20.68
C THR A 505 -19.93 -12.90 -21.80
N ALA A 506 -18.85 -13.07 -22.58
CA ALA A 506 -18.77 -14.07 -23.64
C ALA A 506 -18.83 -15.48 -23.06
N ALA A 507 -18.01 -15.77 -22.03
CA ALA A 507 -18.01 -17.05 -21.33
C ALA A 507 -19.38 -17.40 -20.74
N ALA A 508 -20.08 -16.42 -20.17
CA ALA A 508 -21.43 -16.61 -19.64
C ALA A 508 -22.49 -16.87 -20.73
N ARG A 509 -22.29 -16.39 -21.96
CA ARG A 509 -23.17 -16.69 -23.10
C ARG A 509 -22.93 -18.12 -23.60
N THR A 510 -21.68 -18.51 -23.79
CA THR A 510 -21.32 -19.87 -24.24
C THR A 510 -21.83 -20.95 -23.29
N ALA A 511 -21.73 -20.72 -21.97
CA ALA A 511 -22.25 -21.65 -20.96
C ALA A 511 -23.78 -21.81 -20.97
N ARG A 512 -24.53 -20.87 -21.55
CA ARG A 512 -26.00 -20.94 -21.70
C ARG A 512 -26.43 -21.62 -22.99
N THR A 513 -25.60 -21.57 -24.02
CA THR A 513 -25.87 -22.15 -25.34
C THR A 513 -25.40 -23.60 -25.48
N ASP A 514 -25.00 -24.24 -24.39
CA ASP A 514 -24.66 -25.67 -24.36
C ASP A 514 -25.88 -26.49 -23.89
N PRO A 515 -26.80 -26.89 -24.81
CA PRO A 515 -28.02 -27.64 -24.48
C PRO A 515 -27.74 -29.08 -24.01
N ALA A 516 -26.49 -29.54 -24.08
CA ALA A 516 -26.12 -30.93 -23.85
C ALA A 516 -25.76 -31.27 -22.39
N ARG A 517 -25.89 -30.34 -21.44
CA ARG A 517 -25.72 -30.66 -20.01
C ARG A 517 -27.07 -31.08 -19.43
N PRO A 518 -27.40 -32.38 -19.35
CA PRO A 518 -28.65 -32.82 -18.73
C PRO A 518 -28.73 -32.22 -17.33
N LEU A 519 -29.83 -31.51 -17.06
CA LEU A 519 -30.21 -31.07 -15.73
C LEU A 519 -30.14 -32.31 -14.83
N ARG A 520 -29.09 -32.40 -14.02
CA ARG A 520 -28.97 -33.45 -13.02
C ARG A 520 -30.22 -33.31 -12.15
N PRO A 521 -31.13 -34.30 -12.12
CA PRO A 521 -32.34 -34.19 -11.33
C PRO A 521 -31.93 -33.84 -9.91
N ALA A 522 -32.51 -32.76 -9.38
CA ALA A 522 -32.21 -32.30 -8.04
C ALA A 522 -32.36 -33.50 -7.09
N PRO A 523 -31.38 -33.78 -6.21
CA PRO A 523 -31.53 -34.86 -5.23
C PRO A 523 -32.85 -34.63 -4.49
N PRO A 524 -33.69 -35.66 -4.33
CA PRO A 524 -34.99 -35.51 -3.70
C PRO A 524 -34.78 -34.83 -2.35
N ARG A 525 -35.43 -33.67 -2.16
CA ARG A 525 -35.40 -32.96 -0.89
C ARG A 525 -35.75 -33.96 0.20
N PRO A 526 -34.91 -34.16 1.24
CA PRO A 526 -35.31 -34.98 2.36
C PRO A 526 -36.62 -34.41 2.88
N ARG A 527 -37.69 -35.22 2.82
CA ARG A 527 -38.98 -34.86 3.40
C ARG A 527 -38.69 -34.43 4.84
N PRO A 528 -39.19 -33.27 5.29
CA PRO A 528 -39.06 -32.90 6.69
C PRO A 528 -39.64 -34.07 7.49
N ALA A 529 -38.79 -34.72 8.30
CA ALA A 529 -39.23 -35.74 9.21
C ALA A 529 -40.36 -35.12 10.03
N SER A 530 -41.57 -35.62 9.83
CA SER A 530 -42.73 -35.30 10.64
C SER A 530 -42.30 -35.49 12.09
N ARG A 531 -42.20 -34.38 12.83
CA ARG A 531 -41.96 -34.40 14.28
C ARG A 531 -42.94 -35.42 14.88
N PRO A 532 -42.47 -36.47 15.57
CA PRO A 532 -43.38 -37.31 16.31
C PRO A 532 -44.11 -36.42 17.31
N ALA A 533 -45.44 -36.52 17.32
CA ALA A 533 -46.29 -35.84 18.28
C ALA A 533 -45.76 -36.16 19.68
N ARG A 534 -45.56 -35.09 20.45
CA ARG A 534 -45.10 -35.13 21.84
C ARG A 534 -46.22 -35.71 22.70
N ALA A 535 -46.33 -37.03 22.70
CA ALA A 535 -47.13 -37.78 23.66
C ALA A 535 -46.37 -37.89 24.98
N GLY A 536 -47.10 -37.74 26.09
CA GLY A 536 -46.74 -38.31 27.39
C GLY A 536 -45.53 -37.70 28.07
N ARG A 537 -45.76 -36.66 28.89
CA ARG A 537 -44.85 -36.27 29.97
C ARG A 537 -45.07 -37.27 31.11
N GLU A 538 -44.47 -38.47 31.02
CA GLU A 538 -44.41 -39.42 32.13
C GLU A 538 -43.26 -39.06 33.07
N SER A 539 -43.59 -39.07 34.35
CA SER A 539 -42.75 -38.79 35.51
C SER A 539 -41.61 -39.81 35.65
N VAL A 540 -40.39 -39.29 35.79
CA VAL A 540 -39.18 -40.05 36.15
C VAL A 540 -39.29 -40.50 37.61
N PRO A 541 -39.13 -41.80 37.95
CA PRO A 541 -38.96 -42.21 39.33
C PRO A 541 -37.50 -42.05 39.77
N VAL A 542 -37.35 -41.55 40.99
CA VAL A 542 -36.12 -41.40 41.76
C VAL A 542 -35.44 -42.77 41.90
N ARG A 543 -34.19 -42.87 41.45
CA ARG A 543 -33.36 -44.06 41.61
C ARG A 543 -32.57 -43.94 42.91
N SER A 544 -32.89 -44.80 43.87
CA SER A 544 -32.17 -44.99 45.12
C SER A 544 -30.83 -45.71 44.89
N GLU A 545 -29.78 -45.20 45.53
CA GLU A 545 -28.48 -45.87 45.67
C GLU A 545 -28.59 -47.12 46.55
N PRO A 546 -27.93 -48.24 46.20
CA PRO A 546 -27.65 -49.30 47.14
C PRO A 546 -26.24 -49.19 47.73
N ALA A 547 -26.20 -49.50 49.03
CA ALA A 547 -25.07 -49.49 49.94
C ALA A 547 -23.91 -50.43 49.53
N ALA A 548 -22.70 -49.99 49.84
CA ALA A 548 -21.48 -50.78 49.80
C ALA A 548 -21.42 -51.74 51.00
N ALA A 549 -21.05 -52.99 50.76
CA ALA A 549 -20.73 -54.01 51.74
C ALA A 549 -19.31 -54.58 51.48
N PRO A 550 -18.66 -55.19 52.49
CA PRO A 550 -17.20 -55.18 52.67
C PRO A 550 -16.49 -56.36 51.99
N GLY A 551 -15.24 -56.14 51.59
CA GLY A 551 -14.36 -57.16 51.00
C GLY A 551 -13.67 -58.05 52.05
N PRO A 552 -13.35 -59.33 51.71
CA PRO A 552 -12.63 -60.23 52.60
C PRO A 552 -11.11 -60.16 52.43
N ARG A 553 -10.41 -60.55 53.51
CA ARG A 553 -8.96 -60.79 53.65
C ARG A 553 -8.55 -62.17 53.13
N VAL A 554 -7.21 -62.40 53.15
CA VAL A 554 -6.42 -63.65 53.02
C VAL A 554 -5.84 -63.84 51.62
N GLY A 555 -4.55 -64.13 51.34
CA GLY A 555 -3.31 -64.45 52.07
C GLY A 555 -2.22 -64.66 50.97
N GLY A 556 -0.94 -64.29 51.16
CA GLY A 556 0.19 -65.21 51.43
C GLY A 556 0.54 -66.18 50.28
N PRO A 557 1.81 -66.51 49.96
CA PRO A 557 3.05 -66.32 50.72
C PRO A 557 4.00 -65.22 50.24
#